data_AF-A0A318TC60-F1
#
_entry.id   AF-A0A318TC60-F1
#
_cell.length_a   1.000
_cell.length_b   1.000
_cell.length_c   1.000
_cell.angle_alpha   90.00
_cell.angle_beta   90.00
_cell.angle_gamma   90.00
#
_symmetry.space_group_name_H-M   'P 1'
#
loop_
_entity.id
_entity.type
_entity.pdbx_description
1 polymer ?
#
loop_
_entity_poly.entity_id
_entity_poly.type
_entity_poly.pdbx_seq_one_letter_code
_entity_poly.pdbx_strand_id
1 'polypeptide(L)' 'MSSAPVNLNRLRKQKARAEKRARADENAARFGRTKAETALQTAREEAEARRIEAHRRERGPQGDDDRG' A
#
# COMPACT_ATOMS: atom_id res chain seq x y z
N MET A 1 39.36 27.00 -16.96
CA MET A 1 38.91 26.11 -15.87
C MET A 1 38.41 26.98 -14.71
N SER A 2 37.14 27.36 -14.69
CA SER A 2 36.58 28.20 -13.61
C SER A 2 35.86 27.35 -12.58
N SER A 3 36.51 27.08 -11.44
CA SER A 3 35.86 26.53 -10.26
C SER A 3 35.03 27.65 -9.62
N ALA A 4 33.74 27.72 -9.96
CA ALA A 4 32.83 28.66 -9.33
C ALA A 4 32.65 28.30 -7.84
N PRO A 5 32.66 29.29 -6.92
CA PRO A 5 32.50 29.02 -5.50
C PRO A 5 31.13 28.37 -5.23
N VAL A 6 31.14 27.11 -4.82
CA VAL A 6 29.93 26.36 -4.48
C VAL A 6 29.33 26.89 -3.19
N ASN A 7 28.13 27.48 -3.30
CA ASN A 7 27.40 27.98 -2.14
C ASN A 7 26.81 26.81 -1.32
N LEU A 8 27.50 26.48 -0.22
CA LEU A 8 27.13 25.41 0.70
C LEU A 8 25.73 25.61 1.34
N ASN A 9 25.27 26.85 1.50
CA ASN A 9 23.94 27.14 2.05
C ASN A 9 22.83 26.71 1.08
N ARG A 10 23.02 26.91 -0.23
CA ARG A 10 22.08 26.43 -1.25
C ARG A 10 22.02 24.89 -1.24
N LEU A 11 23.17 24.23 -1.14
CA LEU A 11 23.25 22.77 -1.07
C LEU A 11 22.54 22.21 0.16
N ARG A 12 22.78 22.78 1.35
CA ARG A 12 22.10 22.39 2.60
C ARG A 12 20.59 22.57 2.50
N LYS A 13 20.13 23.70 1.95
CA LYS A 13 18.69 23.95 1.72
C LYS A 13 18.08 22.96 0.73
N GLN A 14 18.81 22.57 -0.31
CA GLN A 14 18.34 21.57 -1.27
C GLN A 14 18.21 20.18 -0.61
N LYS A 15 19.20 19.76 0.17
CA LYS A 15 19.15 18.50 0.94
C LYS A 15 17.96 18.47 1.90
N ALA A 16 17.79 19.52 2.71
CA ALA A 16 16.67 19.61 3.65
C ALA A 16 15.28 19.57 2.95
N ARG A 17 15.16 20.20 1.77
CA ARG A 17 13.92 20.14 0.97
C ARG A 17 13.68 18.74 0.41
N ALA A 18 14.71 18.04 -0.05
CA ALA A 18 14.62 16.68 -0.57
C ALA A 18 14.18 15.70 0.54
N GLU A 19 14.81 15.78 1.71
CA GLU A 19 14.45 14.95 2.88
C GLU A 19 13.00 15.19 3.32
N LYS A 20 12.55 16.45 3.32
CA LYS A 20 11.16 16.79 3.66
C LYS A 20 10.15 16.21 2.66
N ARG A 21 10.49 16.19 1.36
CA ARG A 21 9.64 15.58 0.33
C ARG A 21 9.56 14.07 0.49
N ALA A 22 10.71 13.39 0.65
CA ALA A 22 10.73 11.94 0.86
C ALA A 22 9.88 11.51 2.07
N ARG A 23 9.98 12.23 3.20
CA ARG A 23 9.13 11.97 4.38
C ARG A 23 7.65 12.22 4.11
N ALA A 24 7.31 13.24 3.33
CA ALA A 24 5.93 13.53 2.96
C ALA A 24 5.36 12.43 2.05
N ASP A 25 6.16 11.93 1.10
CA ASP A 25 5.77 10.85 0.19
C ASP A 25 5.62 9.53 0.96
N GLU A 26 6.51 9.23 1.91
CA GLU A 26 6.37 8.09 2.82
C GLU A 26 5.09 8.19 3.67
N ASN A 27 4.79 9.38 4.20
CA ASN A 27 3.57 9.60 4.96
C ASN A 27 2.32 9.55 4.08
N ALA A 28 2.38 10.03 2.83
CA ALA A 28 1.28 9.89 1.87
C ALA A 28 1.09 8.41 1.46
N ALA A 29 2.15 7.62 1.35
CA ALA A 29 2.03 6.19 1.10
C ALA A 29 1.44 5.45 2.32
N ARG A 30 1.88 5.82 3.53
CA ARG A 30 1.45 5.19 4.79
C ARG A 30 0.04 5.61 5.22
N PHE A 31 -0.32 6.88 5.01
CA PHE A 31 -1.52 7.52 5.55
C PHE A 31 -2.40 8.20 4.48
N GLY A 32 -2.01 8.16 3.20
CA GLY A 32 -2.74 8.82 2.12
C GLY A 32 -3.94 8.05 1.59
N ARG A 33 -4.21 6.84 2.10
CA ARG A 33 -5.55 6.28 2.03
C ARG A 33 -6.41 6.95 3.10
N THR A 34 -7.38 7.73 2.67
CA THR A 34 -8.37 8.33 3.55
C THR A 34 -9.23 7.23 4.19
N LYS A 35 -9.81 7.49 5.36
CA LYS A 35 -10.72 6.51 6.02
C LYS A 35 -11.84 6.03 5.10
N ALA A 36 -12.33 6.91 4.23
CA ALA A 36 -13.37 6.59 3.25
C ALA A 36 -12.89 5.61 2.18
N GLU A 37 -11.67 5.78 1.66
CA GLU A 37 -11.08 4.87 0.67
C GLU A 37 -10.77 3.50 1.27
N THR A 38 -10.23 3.46 2.49
CA THR A 38 -10.01 2.20 3.21
C THR A 38 -11.33 1.48 3.47
N ALA A 39 -12.37 2.19 3.94
CA ALA A 39 -13.70 1.59 4.18
C ALA A 39 -14.36 1.07 2.89
N LEU A 40 -14.20 1.78 1.78
CA LEU A 40 -14.68 1.34 0.48
C LEU A 40 -13.93 0.08 0.01
N GLN A 41 -12.61 0.03 0.23
CA GLN A 41 -11.79 -1.13 -0.08
C GLN A 41 -12.22 -2.35 0.74
N THR A 42 -12.33 -2.22 2.07
CA THR A 42 -12.75 -3.32 2.95
C THR A 42 -14.15 -3.82 2.60
N ALA A 43 -15.10 -2.91 2.32
CA ALA A 43 -16.45 -3.29 1.92
C ALA A 43 -16.48 -4.09 0.61
N ARG A 44 -15.59 -3.75 -0.35
CA ARG A 44 -15.42 -4.52 -1.60
C ARG A 44 -14.83 -5.90 -1.33
N GLU A 45 -13.77 -5.97 -0.54
CA GLU A 45 -13.12 -7.22 -0.15
C GLU A 45 -14.11 -8.16 0.57
N GLU A 46 -14.92 -7.63 1.50
CA GLU A 46 -15.98 -8.41 2.18
C GLU A 46 -17.10 -8.87 1.25
N ALA A 47 -17.48 -8.06 0.26
CA ALA A 47 -18.48 -8.44 -0.72
C ALA A 47 -17.96 -9.56 -1.63
N GLU A 48 -16.70 -9.49 -2.04
CA GLU A 48 -16.03 -10.55 -2.81
C GLU A 48 -15.86 -11.82 -2.00
N ALA A 49 -15.39 -11.73 -0.75
CA ALA A 49 -15.27 -12.87 0.15
C ALA A 49 -16.61 -13.58 0.34
N ARG A 50 -17.70 -12.81 0.56
CA ARG A 50 -19.06 -13.37 0.66
C ARG A 50 -19.54 -14.03 -0.63
N ARG A 51 -19.22 -13.46 -1.79
CA ARG A 51 -19.53 -14.08 -3.09
C ARG A 51 -18.79 -15.40 -3.27
N ILE A 52 -17.49 -15.42 -2.96
CA ILE A 52 -16.66 -16.63 -3.02
C ILE A 52 -17.22 -17.70 -2.08
N GLU A 53 -17.55 -17.33 -0.84
CA GLU A 53 -18.13 -18.25 0.15
C GLU A 53 -19.50 -18.77 -0.29
N ALA A 54 -20.37 -17.92 -0.84
CA ALA A 54 -21.67 -18.36 -1.39
C ALA A 54 -21.53 -19.34 -2.57
N HIS A 55 -20.44 -19.23 -3.32
CA HIS A 55 -20.09 -20.16 -4.40
C HIS A 55 -19.23 -21.34 -3.93
N ARG A 56 -18.80 -21.35 -2.65
CA ARG A 56 -18.06 -22.45 -2.07
C ARG A 56 -19.02 -23.61 -1.87
N ARG A 57 -18.94 -24.57 -2.78
CA ARG A 57 -19.47 -25.90 -2.52
C ARG A 57 -18.64 -26.46 -1.38
N GLU A 58 -19.28 -26.80 -0.27
CA GLU A 58 -18.64 -27.56 0.80
C GLU A 58 -18.09 -28.85 0.18
N ARG A 59 -16.80 -28.87 -0.17
CA ARG A 59 -16.04 -30.09 0.05
C ARG A 59 -15.84 -30.10 1.56
N GLY A 60 -16.84 -30.64 2.27
CA GLY A 60 -16.65 -31.06 3.64
C GLY A 60 -15.41 -31.96 3.73
N PRO A 61 -14.84 -32.17 4.92
CA PRO A 61 -13.63 -33.00 5.10
C PRO A 61 -13.89 -34.51 4.87
N GLN A 62 -14.70 -34.88 3.88
CA GLN A 62 -15.08 -36.25 3.54
C GLN A 62 -15.08 -36.40 2.02
N GLY A 63 -14.27 -37.33 1.52
CA GLY A 63 -14.24 -37.64 0.10
C GLY A 63 -12.88 -38.02 -0.49
N ASP A 64 -11.88 -38.35 0.34
CA ASP A 64 -10.67 -39.08 -0.12
C ASP A 64 -10.67 -40.54 0.38
N ASP A 65 -11.85 -41.03 0.79
CA ASP A 65 -12.11 -42.30 1.44
C ASP A 65 -13.33 -42.98 0.81
N ASP A 66 -13.19 -43.39 -0.45
CA ASP A 66 -13.72 -44.66 -1.00
C ASP A 66 -13.66 -44.62 -2.54
N ARG A 67 -12.60 -45.23 -3.10
CA ARG A 67 -12.65 -45.85 -4.42
C ARG A 67 -11.93 -47.18 -4.34
N GLY A 68 -12.72 -48.25 -4.32
CA GLY A 68 -12.28 -49.64 -4.45
C GLY A 68 -11.67 -49.95 -5.82
#